data_AF-A0A9W6T7M0-F1
#
_entry.id   AF-A0A9W6T7M0-F1
#
_cell.length_a   1.000
_cell.length_b   1.000
_cell.length_c   1.000
_cell.angle_alpha   90.00
_cell.angle_beta   90.00
_cell.angle_gamma   90.00
#
_symmetry.space_group_name_H-M   'P 1'
#
loop_
_entity.id
_entity.type
_entity.pdbx_description
1 polymer ?
#
loop_
_entity_poly.entity_id
_entity_poly.type
_entity_poly.pdbx_seq_one_letter_code
_entity_poly.pdbx_strand_id
1 'polypeptide(L)'
;MSDKRLPLYTSSELKSGHDTDKSCWVTLYNRKIYDVTQFLDEHPGGDDIILEYGGKDVTKAMADPDSHSHSESSYEMLNESMLIGYLATKEEELELLSDGNTGRRVEVVQDTIDLTEFGEVPTEELLSVRTDYNHDYEKHKFLDLTKPLLWQVMTSNWTREFYLDQVHRPRHYGKGSAPLFGNFLEPLSLTPCLDSYRIFNA
;
A
#
# COMPACT_ATOMS: atom_id res chain seq x y z
N MET A 1 4.37 12.58 4.78
CA MET A 1 3.05 11.93 4.85
C MET A 1 2.02 13.02 4.72
N SER A 2 1.36 13.11 3.57
CA SER A 2 0.25 14.04 3.37
C SER A 2 -0.98 13.37 3.96
N ASP A 3 -1.53 13.89 5.06
CA ASP A 3 -2.83 13.47 5.60
C ASP A 3 -3.95 13.85 4.62
N LYS A 4 -4.08 13.09 3.53
CA LYS A 4 -5.13 13.26 2.54
C LYS A 4 -6.36 12.54 3.09
N ARG A 5 -7.35 13.30 3.55
CA ARG A 5 -8.65 12.74 3.92
C ARG A 5 -9.54 12.70 2.70
N LEU A 6 -9.96 11.50 2.29
CA LEU A 6 -10.81 11.30 1.12
C LEU A 6 -12.26 10.98 1.53
N PRO A 7 -13.26 11.41 0.75
CA PRO A 7 -14.67 11.10 1.01
C PRO A 7 -14.99 9.59 0.86
N LEU A 8 -16.01 9.15 1.61
CA LEU A 8 -16.72 7.89 1.39
C LEU A 8 -17.87 8.10 0.41
N TYR A 9 -18.02 7.19 -0.53
CA TYR A 9 -19.11 7.18 -1.50
C TYR A 9 -19.96 5.92 -1.36
N THR A 10 -21.26 6.06 -1.62
CA THR A 10 -22.20 4.92 -1.61
C THR A 10 -22.16 4.17 -2.94
N SER A 11 -22.61 2.92 -2.93
CA SER A 11 -22.68 2.10 -4.14
C SER A 11 -23.69 2.64 -5.16
N SER A 12 -24.72 3.32 -4.67
CA SER A 12 -25.75 3.94 -5.50
C SER A 12 -25.24 5.22 -6.17
N GLU A 13 -24.46 6.03 -5.45
CA GLU A 13 -23.86 7.26 -5.97
C GLU A 13 -22.86 6.98 -7.09
N LEU A 14 -21.99 5.98 -6.89
CA LEU A 14 -21.03 5.56 -7.89
C LEU A 14 -21.70 5.17 -9.23
N LYS A 15 -22.80 4.40 -9.17
CA LYS A 15 -23.49 3.92 -10.37
C LYS A 15 -24.34 4.97 -11.08
N SER A 16 -24.85 5.96 -10.35
CA SER A 16 -25.85 6.90 -10.89
C SER A 16 -25.26 8.21 -11.40
N GLY A 17 -24.01 8.53 -11.04
CA GLY A 17 -23.36 9.79 -11.44
C GLY A 17 -22.09 9.65 -12.28
N HIS A 18 -21.54 8.44 -12.45
CA HIS A 18 -20.17 8.25 -12.93
C HIS A 18 -20.01 7.14 -13.97
N ASP A 19 -20.98 7.03 -14.89
CA ASP A 19 -21.03 6.07 -16.00
C ASP A 19 -20.91 6.72 -17.39
N THR A 20 -20.41 7.96 -17.48
CA THR A 20 -20.36 8.72 -18.74
C THR A 20 -18.93 9.07 -19.16
N ASP A 21 -18.73 9.38 -20.44
CA ASP A 21 -17.47 9.87 -21.02
C ASP A 21 -16.85 11.06 -20.28
N LYS A 22 -17.69 11.91 -19.68
CA LYS A 22 -17.26 13.11 -18.94
C LYS A 22 -17.05 12.90 -17.45
N SER A 23 -17.43 11.73 -16.94
CA SER A 23 -17.41 11.39 -15.53
C SER A 23 -17.46 9.87 -15.44
N CYS A 24 -16.29 9.23 -15.49
CA CYS A 24 -16.15 7.78 -15.48
C CYS A 24 -15.30 7.36 -14.27
N TRP A 25 -15.94 6.74 -13.29
CA TRP A 25 -15.28 6.27 -12.09
C TRP A 25 -15.33 4.75 -12.02
N VAL A 26 -14.25 4.14 -11.55
CA VAL A 26 -14.15 2.69 -11.41
C VAL A 26 -13.70 2.33 -10.00
N THR A 27 -14.12 1.16 -9.51
CA THR A 27 -13.62 0.63 -8.23
C THR A 27 -12.62 -0.49 -8.42
N LEU A 28 -11.61 -0.48 -7.55
CA LEU A 28 -10.64 -1.58 -7.42
C LEU A 28 -10.73 -2.18 -6.02
N TYR A 29 -10.66 -3.51 -5.95
CA TYR A 29 -10.79 -4.33 -4.75
C TYR A 29 -12.02 -4.00 -3.90
N ASN A 30 -13.13 -3.59 -4.53
CA ASN A 30 -14.37 -3.20 -3.86
C ASN A 30 -14.22 -2.10 -2.80
N ARG A 31 -13.13 -1.32 -2.83
CA ARG A 31 -12.85 -0.33 -1.77
C ARG A 31 -12.35 0.99 -2.32
N LYS A 32 -11.36 1.03 -3.22
CA LYS A 32 -10.80 2.28 -3.75
C LYS A 32 -11.58 2.73 -4.98
N ILE A 33 -11.89 4.02 -5.07
CA ILE A 33 -12.55 4.63 -6.23
C ILE A 33 -11.55 5.52 -6.96
N TYR A 34 -11.40 5.27 -8.26
CA TYR A 34 -10.51 6.02 -9.14
C TYR A 34 -11.31 6.77 -10.18
N ASP A 35 -10.98 8.04 -10.38
CA ASP A 35 -11.49 8.82 -11.50
C ASP A 35 -10.57 8.60 -12.71
N VAL A 36 -11.09 7.87 -13.70
CA VAL A 36 -10.37 7.51 -14.93
C VAL A 36 -10.82 8.36 -16.12
N THR A 37 -11.60 9.42 -15.89
CA THR A 37 -12.16 10.26 -16.96
C THR A 37 -11.08 10.80 -17.90
N GLN A 38 -9.96 11.27 -17.36
CA GLN A 38 -8.84 11.79 -18.17
C GLN A 38 -8.03 10.68 -18.85
N PHE A 39 -8.13 9.45 -18.36
CA PHE A 39 -7.38 8.30 -18.86
C PHE A 39 -8.11 7.55 -19.98
N LEU A 40 -9.39 7.83 -20.22
CA LEU A 40 -10.19 7.16 -21.27
C LEU A 40 -9.49 7.20 -22.64
N ASP A 41 -9.05 8.39 -23.07
CA ASP A 41 -8.39 8.60 -24.36
C ASP A 41 -6.95 8.04 -24.40
N GLU A 42 -6.33 7.85 -23.24
CA GLU A 42 -4.96 7.35 -23.10
C GLU A 42 -4.91 5.82 -22.96
N HIS A 43 -6.06 5.17 -22.78
CA HIS A 43 -6.13 3.74 -22.56
C HIS A 43 -5.76 2.95 -23.83
N PRO A 44 -4.70 2.10 -23.80
CA PRO A 44 -4.25 1.36 -24.98
C PRO A 44 -5.29 0.40 -25.57
N GLY A 45 -6.28 -0.03 -24.78
CA GLY A 45 -7.38 -0.89 -25.21
C GLY A 45 -8.61 -0.16 -25.75
N GLY A 46 -8.59 1.17 -25.77
CA GLY A 46 -9.75 2.01 -26.13
C GLY A 46 -10.64 2.37 -24.94
N ASP A 47 -11.32 3.50 -25.05
CA ASP A 47 -12.25 4.06 -24.06
C ASP A 47 -13.52 3.22 -23.91
N ASP A 48 -14.02 2.64 -25.00
CA ASP A 48 -15.23 1.81 -25.07
C ASP A 48 -15.29 0.74 -23.96
N ILE A 49 -14.16 0.06 -23.73
CA ILE A 49 -14.08 -1.03 -22.75
C ILE A 49 -14.18 -0.48 -21.33
N ILE A 50 -13.52 0.64 -21.03
CA ILE A 50 -13.58 1.25 -19.70
C ILE A 50 -14.99 1.76 -19.41
N LEU A 51 -15.64 2.36 -20.40
CA LEU A 51 -17.01 2.90 -20.28
C LEU A 51 -18.03 1.82 -19.92
N GLU A 52 -17.87 0.58 -20.40
CA GLU A 52 -18.74 -0.55 -19.99
C GLU A 52 -18.64 -0.84 -18.49
N TYR A 53 -17.49 -0.56 -17.88
CA TYR A 53 -17.22 -0.71 -16.45
C TYR A 53 -17.38 0.59 -15.65
N GLY A 54 -17.86 1.68 -16.26
CA GLY A 54 -18.20 2.91 -15.56
C GLY A 54 -19.15 2.65 -14.38
N GLY A 55 -18.76 3.12 -13.20
CA GLY A 55 -19.49 2.92 -11.94
C GLY A 55 -19.46 1.49 -11.38
N LYS A 56 -18.60 0.61 -11.90
CA LYS A 56 -18.49 -0.81 -11.50
C LYS A 56 -17.09 -1.16 -11.00
N ASP A 57 -16.99 -2.36 -10.45
CA ASP A 57 -15.72 -2.93 -10.01
C ASP A 57 -14.98 -3.60 -11.16
N VAL A 58 -13.75 -3.15 -11.39
CA VAL A 58 -12.89 -3.63 -12.48
C VAL A 58 -11.89 -4.69 -12.02
N THR A 59 -11.85 -5.06 -10.74
CA THR A 59 -10.84 -6.00 -10.20
C THR A 59 -10.80 -7.30 -10.98
N LYS A 60 -11.98 -7.85 -11.29
CA LYS A 60 -12.10 -9.08 -12.07
C LYS A 60 -11.75 -8.85 -13.53
N ALA A 61 -12.14 -7.73 -14.11
CA ALA A 61 -11.88 -7.40 -15.50
C ALA A 61 -10.39 -7.18 -15.77
N MET A 62 -9.66 -6.59 -14.81
CA MET A 62 -8.22 -6.40 -14.90
C MET A 62 -7.43 -7.71 -14.72
N ALA A 63 -7.93 -8.61 -13.88
CA ALA A 63 -7.31 -9.91 -13.59
C ALA A 63 -7.71 -11.02 -14.60
N ASP A 64 -8.58 -10.73 -15.56
CA ASP A 64 -9.08 -11.71 -16.52
C ASP A 64 -8.05 -11.92 -17.65
N PRO A 65 -7.43 -13.12 -17.76
CA PRO A 65 -6.47 -13.41 -18.82
C PRO A 65 -7.12 -13.53 -20.21
N ASP A 66 -8.44 -13.74 -20.28
CA ASP A 66 -9.15 -13.97 -21.55
C ASP A 66 -9.52 -12.66 -22.28
N SER A 67 -9.67 -11.55 -21.55
CA SER A 67 -9.90 -10.22 -22.14
C SER A 67 -8.57 -9.59 -22.61
N HIS A 68 -7.61 -9.46 -21.69
CA HIS A 68 -6.20 -9.11 -21.93
C HIS A 68 -5.42 -9.08 -20.61
N SER A 69 -4.16 -9.48 -20.63
CA SER A 69 -3.31 -9.46 -19.43
C SER A 69 -2.80 -8.03 -19.14
N HIS A 70 -3.28 -7.44 -18.05
CA HIS A 70 -2.66 -6.25 -17.47
C HIS A 70 -1.36 -6.65 -16.76
N SER A 71 -0.28 -5.91 -17.04
CA SER A 71 0.96 -6.03 -16.28
C SER A 71 0.83 -5.31 -14.94
N GLU A 72 1.74 -5.55 -14.00
CA GLU A 72 1.80 -4.81 -12.73
C GLU A 72 1.87 -3.29 -12.96
N SER A 73 2.65 -2.84 -13.94
CA SER A 73 2.73 -1.42 -14.34
C SER A 73 1.40 -0.83 -14.82
N SER A 74 0.47 -1.66 -15.29
CA SER A 74 -0.88 -1.22 -15.68
C SER A 74 -1.74 -0.91 -14.46
N TYR A 75 -1.52 -1.59 -13.33
CA TYR A 75 -2.15 -1.24 -12.05
C TYR A 75 -1.53 0.04 -11.46
N GLU A 76 -0.23 0.25 -11.66
CA GLU A 76 0.47 1.47 -11.21
C GLU A 76 0.01 2.73 -11.95
N MET A 77 -0.54 2.60 -13.16
CA MET A 77 -1.15 3.74 -13.87
C MET A 77 -2.32 4.34 -13.09
N LEU A 78 -3.03 3.55 -12.26
CA LEU A 78 -4.03 4.03 -11.30
C LEU A 78 -3.35 4.67 -10.09
N ASN A 79 -2.80 5.86 -10.32
CA ASN A 79 -1.98 6.56 -9.35
C ASN A 79 -2.81 7.24 -8.22
N GLU A 80 -2.12 7.73 -7.19
CA GLU A 80 -2.73 8.45 -6.06
C GLU A 80 -3.43 9.77 -6.45
N SER A 81 -3.15 10.30 -7.65
CA SER A 81 -3.78 11.52 -8.14
C SER A 81 -5.18 11.27 -8.69
N MET A 82 -5.44 10.06 -9.20
CA MET A 82 -6.75 9.59 -9.67
C MET A 82 -7.63 9.07 -8.53
N LEU A 83 -7.04 8.76 -7.36
CA LEU A 83 -7.79 8.28 -6.20
C LEU A 83 -8.64 9.41 -5.59
N ILE A 84 -9.96 9.28 -5.72
CA ILE A 84 -10.93 10.27 -5.26
C ILE A 84 -11.58 9.91 -3.92
N GLY A 85 -11.66 8.63 -3.58
CA GLY A 85 -12.42 8.19 -2.42
C GLY A 85 -12.44 6.70 -2.19
N TYR A 86 -13.24 6.31 -1.19
CA TYR A 86 -13.48 4.92 -0.84
C TYR A 86 -14.96 4.57 -0.97
N LEU A 87 -15.24 3.36 -1.45
CA LEU A 87 -16.58 2.80 -1.49
C LEU A 87 -16.96 2.31 -0.09
N ALA A 88 -18.10 2.77 0.42
CA ALA A 88 -18.62 2.39 1.74
C ALA A 88 -18.93 0.89 1.82
N THR A 89 -18.61 0.26 2.97
CA THR A 89 -19.13 -1.08 3.29
C THR A 89 -20.63 -1.00 3.56
N LYS A 90 -21.32 -2.14 3.62
CA LYS A 90 -22.77 -2.16 3.91
C LYS A 90 -23.10 -1.49 5.24
N GLU A 91 -22.26 -1.69 6.25
CA GLU A 91 -22.41 -1.08 7.57
C GLU A 91 -22.18 0.44 7.50
N GLU A 92 -21.11 0.87 6.85
CA GLU A 92 -20.81 2.30 6.64
C GLU A 92 -21.88 2.99 5.79
N GLU A 93 -22.42 2.32 4.77
CA GLU A 93 -23.47 2.83 3.88
C GLU A 93 -24.78 3.02 4.66
N LEU A 94 -25.14 2.10 5.55
CA LEU A 94 -26.30 2.25 6.44
C LEU A 94 -26.15 3.46 7.37
N GLU A 95 -24.95 3.69 7.91
CA GLU A 95 -24.66 4.86 8.74
C GLU A 95 -24.71 6.17 7.94
N LEU A 96 -24.16 6.18 6.72
CA LEU A 96 -24.20 7.35 5.83
C LEU A 96 -25.64 7.73 5.45
N LEU A 97 -26.49 6.74 5.20
CA LEU A 97 -27.89 6.94 4.90
C LEU A 97 -28.70 7.37 6.13
N SER A 98 -28.30 6.99 7.34
CA SER A 98 -29.00 7.39 8.58
C SER A 98 -28.65 8.79 9.06
N ASP A 99 -27.39 9.20 8.92
CA ASP A 99 -26.90 10.47 9.46
C ASP A 99 -27.23 11.69 8.59
N GLY A 100 -27.70 11.47 7.35
CA GLY A 100 -28.05 12.54 6.40
C GLY A 100 -26.86 13.45 6.03
N ASN A 101 -25.65 13.09 6.46
CA ASN A 101 -24.42 13.85 6.28
C ASN A 101 -23.53 13.13 5.26
N THR A 102 -23.57 13.60 4.02
CA THR A 102 -22.81 13.12 2.85
C THR A 102 -21.29 13.35 2.95
N GLY A 103 -20.79 13.80 4.10
CA GLY A 103 -19.43 14.33 4.26
C GLY A 103 -18.47 13.49 5.10
N ARG A 104 -18.71 12.18 5.30
CA ARG A 104 -17.77 11.36 6.09
C ARG A 104 -16.47 11.19 5.30
N ARG A 105 -15.40 11.75 5.84
CA ARG A 105 -14.05 11.64 5.27
C ARG A 105 -13.30 10.52 5.99
N VAL A 106 -12.81 9.57 5.22
CA VAL A 106 -11.93 8.51 5.70
C VAL A 106 -10.50 8.99 5.54
N GLU A 107 -9.72 8.81 6.59
CA GLU A 107 -8.27 8.97 6.51
C GLU A 107 -7.76 7.93 5.51
N VAL A 108 -6.98 8.36 4.51
CA VAL A 108 -6.24 7.43 3.66
C VAL A 108 -5.26 6.69 4.55
N VAL A 109 -5.71 5.58 5.11
CA VAL A 109 -4.82 4.53 5.53
C VAL A 109 -4.35 3.95 4.21
N GLN A 110 -3.16 4.35 3.74
CA GLN A 110 -2.46 3.55 2.74
C GLN A 110 -2.60 2.11 3.23
N ASP A 111 -3.09 1.19 2.39
CA ASP A 111 -3.15 -0.23 2.76
C ASP A 111 -1.76 -0.58 3.28
N THR A 112 -1.61 -0.58 4.61
CA THR A 112 -0.39 -1.00 5.25
C THR A 112 -0.49 -2.50 5.13
N ILE A 113 -0.13 -3.01 3.96
CA ILE A 113 0.12 -4.42 3.76
C ILE A 113 1.11 -4.74 4.86
N ASP A 114 0.63 -5.49 5.85
CA ASP A 114 1.46 -5.89 6.95
C ASP A 114 2.43 -6.92 6.39
N LEU A 115 3.60 -6.46 5.96
CA LEU A 115 4.67 -7.30 5.42
C LEU A 115 5.13 -8.37 6.42
N THR A 116 4.70 -8.28 7.69
CA THR A 116 4.95 -9.28 8.71
C THR A 116 3.99 -10.47 8.68
N GLU A 117 2.93 -10.41 7.85
CA GLU A 117 2.00 -11.52 7.59
C GLU A 117 2.33 -12.19 6.25
N PHE A 118 2.28 -13.53 6.22
CA PHE A 118 2.57 -14.29 5.01
C PHE A 118 1.41 -14.15 4.01
N GLY A 119 1.67 -13.50 2.87
CA GLY A 119 0.70 -13.26 1.81
C GLY A 119 1.33 -13.25 0.41
N GLU A 120 0.61 -12.69 -0.58
CA GLU A 120 1.15 -12.44 -1.91
C GLU A 120 2.25 -11.37 -1.86
N VAL A 121 3.27 -11.50 -2.71
CA VAL A 121 4.38 -10.54 -2.73
C VAL A 121 3.84 -9.19 -3.22
N PRO A 122 3.96 -8.11 -2.43
CA PRO A 122 3.46 -6.80 -2.81
C PRO A 122 4.40 -6.13 -3.83
N THR A 123 3.94 -5.02 -4.41
CA THR A 123 4.70 -4.25 -5.39
C THR A 123 6.07 -3.81 -4.86
N GLU A 124 7.05 -3.60 -5.75
CA GLU A 124 8.43 -3.26 -5.37
C GLU A 124 8.51 -1.98 -4.51
N GLU A 125 7.62 -1.01 -4.76
CA GLU A 125 7.56 0.22 -3.97
C GLU A 125 7.24 -0.09 -2.50
N LEU A 126 6.32 -1.02 -2.25
CA LEU A 126 5.88 -1.42 -0.91
C LEU A 126 6.95 -2.19 -0.13
N LEU A 127 7.85 -2.90 -0.81
CA LEU A 127 8.99 -3.59 -0.17
C LEU A 127 10.02 -2.64 0.46
N SER A 128 10.03 -1.38 -0.01
CA SER A 128 10.95 -0.34 0.46
C SER A 128 10.33 0.62 1.49
N VAL A 129 9.06 0.41 1.84
CA VAL A 129 8.34 1.29 2.78
C VAL A 129 8.92 1.12 4.18
N ARG A 130 9.36 2.24 4.78
CA ARG A 130 9.86 2.26 6.16
C ARG A 130 8.78 1.82 7.13
N THR A 131 9.13 0.86 7.99
CA THR A 131 8.30 0.42 9.11
C THR A 131 8.17 1.53 10.16
N ASP A 132 6.98 1.72 10.73
CA ASP A 132 6.78 2.57 11.90
C ASP A 132 7.34 1.86 13.14
N TYR A 133 8.38 2.45 13.73
CA TYR A 133 9.13 1.85 14.83
C TYR A 133 8.30 1.70 16.11
N ASN A 134 7.47 2.70 16.43
CA ASN A 134 6.69 2.66 17.67
C ASN A 134 5.55 1.65 17.54
N HIS A 135 4.88 1.66 16.39
CA HIS A 135 3.78 0.74 16.12
C HIS A 135 4.27 -0.73 16.06
N ASP A 136 5.38 -1.01 15.37
CA ASP A 136 5.97 -2.36 15.29
C ASP A 136 6.35 -2.90 16.68
N TYR A 137 7.00 -2.06 17.50
CA TYR A 137 7.36 -2.45 18.87
C TYR A 137 6.11 -2.68 19.75
N GLU A 138 5.08 -1.84 19.62
CA GLU A 138 3.83 -2.01 20.36
C GLU A 138 3.09 -3.29 19.98
N LYS A 139 3.06 -3.62 18.69
CA LYS A 139 2.37 -4.78 18.14
C LYS A 139 3.08 -6.09 18.44
N HIS A 140 4.37 -6.17 18.14
CA HIS A 140 5.12 -7.43 18.18
C HIS A 140 5.94 -7.63 19.46
N LYS A 141 6.21 -6.57 20.24
CA LYS A 141 7.04 -6.62 21.47
C LYS A 141 8.41 -7.29 21.23
N PHE A 142 8.96 -7.14 20.02
CA PHE A 142 10.24 -7.71 19.61
C PHE A 142 11.36 -6.67 19.73
N LEU A 143 11.90 -6.16 18.62
CA LEU A 143 13.01 -5.21 18.62
C LEU A 143 12.52 -3.77 18.55
N ASP A 144 13.10 -2.90 19.36
CA ASP A 144 12.94 -1.46 19.25
C ASP A 144 13.96 -0.92 18.24
N LEU A 145 13.48 -0.57 17.04
CA LEU A 145 14.29 -0.06 15.93
C LEU A 145 14.92 1.32 16.22
N THR A 146 14.54 2.01 17.29
CA THR A 146 15.15 3.28 17.69
C THR A 146 16.50 3.10 18.41
N LYS A 147 16.83 1.87 18.82
CA LYS A 147 18.00 1.55 19.65
C LYS A 147 18.90 0.50 18.97
N PRO A 148 20.17 0.36 19.41
CA PRO A 148 21.06 -0.67 18.91
C PRO A 148 20.48 -2.08 19.09
N LEU A 149 20.43 -2.87 18.02
CA LEU A 149 19.68 -4.13 17.99
C LEU A 149 20.39 -5.28 18.71
N LEU A 150 21.72 -5.35 18.61
CA LEU A 150 22.48 -6.50 19.11
C LEU A 150 22.31 -6.68 20.61
N TRP A 151 22.36 -5.58 21.36
CA TRP A 151 22.24 -5.60 22.81
C TRP A 151 20.84 -6.04 23.25
N GLN A 152 19.80 -5.66 22.51
CA GLN A 152 18.43 -6.07 22.80
C GLN A 152 18.28 -7.58 22.69
N VAL A 153 18.83 -8.20 21.64
CA VAL A 153 18.82 -9.66 21.48
C VAL A 153 19.60 -10.34 22.61
N MET A 154 20.81 -9.86 22.89
CA MET A 154 21.72 -10.46 23.88
C MET A 154 21.18 -10.41 25.32
N THR A 155 20.40 -9.39 25.67
CA THR A 155 19.82 -9.24 27.02
C THR A 155 18.33 -9.58 27.09
N SER A 156 17.74 -10.08 26.00
CA SER A 156 16.32 -10.42 25.95
C SER A 156 16.00 -11.68 26.76
N ASN A 157 14.72 -11.82 27.14
CA ASN A 157 14.17 -12.98 27.83
C ASN A 157 13.19 -13.77 26.94
N TRP A 158 13.35 -13.69 25.62
CA TRP A 158 12.45 -14.34 24.66
C TRP A 158 12.66 -15.86 24.60
N THR A 159 11.59 -16.59 24.28
CA THR A 159 11.70 -18.01 23.94
C THR A 159 12.30 -18.16 22.54
N ARG A 160 12.93 -19.31 22.28
CA ARG A 160 13.51 -19.63 20.97
C ARG A 160 12.44 -19.55 19.88
N GLU A 161 11.24 -20.06 20.18
CA GLU A 161 10.11 -20.12 19.26
C GLU A 161 9.63 -18.71 18.90
N PHE A 162 9.52 -17.82 19.89
CA PHE A 162 9.16 -16.42 19.66
C PHE A 162 10.23 -15.71 18.82
N TYR A 163 11.51 -15.88 19.15
CA TYR A 163 12.59 -15.26 18.39
C TYR A 163 12.60 -15.76 16.93
N LEU A 164 12.44 -17.06 16.71
CA LEU A 164 12.42 -17.65 15.38
C LEU A 164 11.20 -17.18 14.59
N ASP A 165 10.00 -17.11 15.16
CA ASP A 165 8.84 -16.56 14.48
C ASP A 165 9.06 -15.09 14.10
N GLN A 166 9.55 -14.28 15.05
CA GLN A 166 9.70 -12.86 14.83
C GLN A 166 10.82 -12.52 13.86
N VAL A 167 11.99 -13.15 13.94
CA VAL A 167 13.13 -12.79 13.07
C VAL A 167 12.88 -13.07 11.58
N HIS A 168 11.96 -13.98 11.24
CA HIS A 168 11.60 -14.27 9.85
C HIS A 168 10.50 -13.35 9.29
N ARG A 169 9.94 -12.46 10.11
CA ARG A 169 9.02 -11.42 9.66
C ARG A 169 9.83 -10.17 9.26
N PRO A 170 9.84 -9.77 7.98
CA PRO A 170 10.71 -8.69 7.51
C PRO A 170 10.28 -7.32 8.05
N ARG A 171 11.25 -6.45 8.38
CA ARG A 171 11.06 -5.02 8.69
C ARG A 171 11.99 -4.19 7.82
N HIS A 172 11.60 -2.96 7.54
CA HIS A 172 12.40 -2.04 6.74
C HIS A 172 12.76 -0.77 7.54
N TYR A 173 14.05 -0.51 7.71
CA TYR A 173 14.52 0.64 8.48
C TYR A 173 14.28 1.98 7.75
N GLY A 174 14.14 1.95 6.41
CA GLY A 174 14.07 3.12 5.55
C GLY A 174 15.42 3.45 4.95
N LYS A 175 15.80 4.72 4.94
CA LYS A 175 17.10 5.14 4.39
C LYS A 175 18.23 4.77 5.36
N GLY A 176 19.08 3.83 4.93
CA GLY A 176 20.26 3.39 5.68
C GLY A 176 20.06 2.05 6.39
N SER A 177 21.05 1.65 7.19
CA SER A 177 21.03 0.40 7.96
C SER A 177 20.66 0.66 9.42
N ALA A 178 19.86 -0.22 10.01
CA ALA A 178 19.55 -0.14 11.44
C ALA A 178 20.84 -0.35 12.27
N PRO A 179 21.06 0.44 13.32
CA PRO A 179 22.29 0.35 14.11
C PRO A 179 22.35 -0.99 14.85
N LEU A 180 23.43 -1.75 14.64
CA LEU A 180 23.62 -3.03 15.33
C LEU A 180 24.29 -2.82 16.70
N PHE A 181 25.37 -2.03 16.75
CA PHE A 181 26.16 -1.77 17.94
C PHE A 181 25.94 -0.36 18.52
N GLY A 182 25.70 0.63 17.66
CA GLY A 182 25.49 2.04 18.04
C GLY A 182 26.73 2.74 18.59
N ASN A 183 27.92 2.20 18.33
CA ASN A 183 29.20 2.73 18.83
C ASN A 183 30.32 2.55 17.80
N PHE A 184 31.59 2.60 18.23
CA PHE A 184 32.76 2.46 17.36
C PHE A 184 32.85 1.12 16.61
N LEU A 185 32.07 0.11 16.99
CA LEU A 185 31.98 -1.19 16.31
C LEU A 185 31.03 -1.19 15.11
N GLU A 186 30.22 -0.15 14.91
CA GLU A 186 29.26 -0.08 13.79
C GLU A 186 29.89 -0.22 12.39
N PRO A 187 31.11 0.24 12.11
CA PRO A 187 31.74 -0.03 10.81
C PRO A 187 31.91 -1.53 10.50
N LEU A 188 31.92 -2.41 11.51
CA LEU A 188 32.02 -3.86 11.32
C LEU A 188 30.71 -4.51 10.88
N SER A 189 29.56 -3.88 11.14
CA SER A 189 28.24 -4.38 10.70
C SER A 189 27.90 -3.97 9.26
N LEU A 190 28.64 -3.04 8.66
CA LEU A 190 28.37 -2.50 7.33
C LEU A 190 29.33 -3.08 6.29
N THR A 191 28.84 -4.04 5.51
CA THR A 191 29.59 -4.68 4.43
C THR A 191 29.06 -4.23 3.07
N PRO A 192 29.69 -3.24 2.41
CA PRO A 192 29.24 -2.80 1.08
C PRO A 192 29.40 -3.92 0.05
N CYS A 193 28.45 -4.02 -0.89
CA CYS A 193 28.58 -4.93 -2.02
C CYS A 193 29.73 -4.46 -2.94
N LEU A 194 30.60 -5.37 -3.36
CA LEU A 194 31.80 -5.06 -4.16
C LEU A 194 31.48 -4.54 -5.59
N ASP A 195 30.23 -4.56 -6.03
CA ASP A 195 29.81 -4.02 -7.34
C ASP A 195 29.84 -2.49 -7.41
N SER A 196 29.91 -1.79 -6.28
CA SER A 196 29.91 -0.31 -6.26
C SER A 196 31.26 0.31 -6.64
N TYR A 197 32.34 -0.47 -6.75
CA TYR A 197 33.70 0.04 -7.00
C TYR A 197 34.07 0.25 -8.47
N ARG A 198 33.18 -0.08 -9.42
CA ARG A 198 33.46 0.04 -10.87
C ARG A 198 33.03 1.35 -11.55
N ILE A 199 32.44 2.31 -10.82
CA ILE A 199 31.90 3.55 -11.43
C ILE A 199 32.68 4.82 -11.04
N PHE A 200 33.68 4.75 -10.14
CA PHE A 200 34.46 5.94 -9.75
C PHE A 200 35.90 6.01 -10.30
N ASN A 201 36.30 5.10 -11.20
CA ASN A 201 37.57 5.21 -11.93
C ASN A 201 37.45 4.64 -13.35
N ALA A 202 36.91 5.43 -14.28
CA ALA A 202 37.18 5.38 -15.71
C ALA A 202 36.81 6.73 -16.35
#